data_AF-A0A210PK03-F1
#
_entry.id   AF-A0A210PK03-F1
#
_cell.length_a   1.000
_cell.length_b   1.000
_cell.length_c   1.000
_cell.angle_alpha   90.00
_cell.angle_beta   90.00
_cell.angle_gamma   90.00
#
_symmetry.space_group_name_H-M   'P 1'
#
loop_
_entity.id
_entity.type
_entity.pdbx_description
1 polymer ?
#
loop_
_entity_poly.entity_id
_entity_poly.type
_entity_poly.pdbx_seq_one_letter_code
_entity_poly.pdbx_strand_id
1 'polypeptide(L)'
;MEIDAKYGQGVYMTSYGPEKSQYQIALNNYGDGLAEQMLQAGKTDAIIAIDIPISQFSKVNSDRDIYIAYGNVTLADKKYSFYIRDVYGNAIIQLQCNSHLSSRSSCYVL
;
A
#
# COMPACT_ATOMS: atom_id res chain seq x y z
N MET A 1 20.77 -1.02 -15.78
CA MET A 1 20.00 -1.57 -14.65
C MET A 1 19.02 -0.48 -14.27
N GLU A 2 17.79 -0.54 -14.79
CA GLU A 2 16.76 0.46 -14.51
C GLU A 2 16.16 0.14 -13.14
N ILE A 3 16.79 0.69 -12.11
CA ILE A 3 16.26 0.73 -10.75
C ILE A 3 15.62 2.10 -10.60
N ASP A 4 14.37 2.20 -11.01
CA ASP A 4 13.26 2.42 -10.09
C ASP A 4 11.97 2.54 -10.91
N ALA A 5 10.88 2.08 -10.32
CA ALA A 5 9.52 1.96 -10.84
C ALA A 5 9.12 2.89 -12.01
N LYS A 6 8.15 2.43 -12.81
CA LYS A 6 7.59 3.04 -14.04
C LYS A 6 7.46 4.58 -14.11
N TYR A 7 7.43 5.29 -12.97
CA TYR A 7 7.28 6.74 -12.89
C TYR A 7 8.41 7.46 -12.14
N GLY A 8 9.57 6.83 -11.93
CA GLY A 8 10.74 7.40 -11.26
C GLY A 8 11.17 6.68 -9.97
N GLN A 9 12.09 7.33 -9.25
CA GLN A 9 12.62 6.84 -7.99
C GLN A 9 11.75 7.27 -6.81
N GLY A 10 11.30 6.31 -5.99
CA GLY A 10 10.54 6.57 -4.78
C GLY A 10 9.68 5.40 -4.33
N VAL A 11 8.89 5.64 -3.28
CA VAL A 11 7.90 4.69 -2.78
C VAL A 11 6.54 4.99 -3.37
N TYR A 12 5.92 3.97 -3.97
CA TYR A 12 4.63 4.06 -4.63
C TYR A 12 3.50 3.63 -3.71
N MET A 13 2.44 4.41 -3.72
CA MET A 13 1.24 4.16 -2.94
C MET A 13 -0.02 4.40 -3.77
N THR A 14 -1.14 3.91 -3.26
CA THR A 14 -2.48 4.13 -3.80
C THR A 14 -3.39 4.53 -2.64
N SER A 15 -4.44 5.30 -2.93
CA SER A 15 -5.52 5.54 -1.97
C SER A 15 -6.48 4.35 -1.85
N TYR A 16 -6.31 3.30 -2.66
CA TYR A 16 -7.10 2.08 -2.57
C TYR A 16 -6.79 1.35 -1.27
N GLY A 17 -7.80 1.20 -0.43
CA GLY A 17 -7.68 0.50 0.84
C GLY A 17 -7.98 -1.01 0.74
N PRO A 18 -7.95 -1.70 1.89
CA PRO A 18 -8.20 -3.14 1.98
C PRO A 18 -9.62 -3.56 1.59
N GLU A 19 -10.57 -2.62 1.52
CA GLU A 19 -11.94 -2.85 1.05
C GLU A 19 -12.03 -3.13 -0.47
N LYS A 20 -11.00 -2.78 -1.24
CA LYS A 20 -10.92 -3.11 -2.67
C LYS A 20 -10.56 -4.58 -2.86
N SER A 21 -11.00 -5.17 -3.97
CA SER A 21 -10.59 -6.53 -4.31
C SER A 21 -9.11 -6.58 -4.69
N GLN A 22 -8.50 -7.76 -4.55
CA GLN A 22 -7.10 -7.96 -4.95
C GLN A 22 -6.88 -7.60 -6.42
N TYR A 23 -7.84 -7.91 -7.29
CA TYR A 23 -7.77 -7.58 -8.72
C TYR A 23 -7.87 -6.08 -8.96
N GLN A 24 -8.75 -5.34 -8.27
CA GLN A 24 -8.82 -3.87 -8.40
C GLN A 24 -7.50 -3.20 -7.98
N ILE A 25 -6.88 -3.67 -6.90
CA ILE A 25 -5.57 -3.17 -6.46
C ILE A 25 -4.48 -3.53 -7.48
N ALA A 26 -4.47 -4.76 -7.99
CA ALA A 26 -3.50 -5.19 -8.98
C ALA A 26 -3.63 -4.40 -10.29
N LEU A 27 -4.86 -4.18 -10.77
CA LEU A 27 -5.15 -3.39 -11.96
C LEU A 27 -4.67 -1.95 -11.80
N ASN A 28 -4.90 -1.37 -10.63
CA ASN A 28 -4.38 -0.04 -10.31
C ASN A 28 -2.84 -0.01 -10.31
N ASN A 29 -2.20 -0.93 -9.60
CA ASN A 29 -0.75 -0.92 -9.37
C ASN A 29 0.06 -1.29 -10.62
N TYR A 30 -0.45 -2.20 -11.46
CA TYR A 30 0.31 -2.79 -12.56
C TYR A 30 -0.27 -2.51 -13.96
N GLY A 31 -1.56 -2.16 -14.07
CA GLY A 31 -2.25 -1.96 -15.34
C GLY A 31 -2.74 -3.25 -16.00
N ASP A 32 -3.59 -3.12 -17.02
CA ASP A 32 -4.38 -4.21 -17.63
C ASP A 32 -3.55 -5.40 -18.13
N GLY A 33 -2.32 -5.17 -18.62
CA GLY A 33 -1.45 -6.24 -19.12
C GLY A 33 -0.64 -7.02 -18.08
N LEU A 34 -0.54 -6.53 -16.83
CA LEU A 34 0.28 -7.15 -15.78
C LEU A 34 -0.52 -7.48 -14.51
N ALA A 35 -1.73 -6.94 -14.37
CA ALA A 35 -2.55 -7.09 -13.17
C ALA A 35 -2.79 -8.54 -12.79
N GLU A 36 -3.22 -9.37 -13.74
CA GLU A 36 -3.55 -10.78 -13.49
C GLU A 36 -2.31 -11.60 -13.13
N GLN A 37 -1.18 -11.38 -13.82
CA GLN A 37 0.08 -12.03 -13.49
C GLN A 37 0.55 -11.68 -12.07
N MET A 38 0.45 -10.40 -11.68
CA MET A 38 0.88 -9.94 -10.36
C MET A 38 -0.07 -10.41 -9.26
N LEU A 39 -1.36 -10.52 -9.56
CA LEU A 39 -2.36 -11.14 -8.69
C LEU A 39 -2.01 -12.61 -8.43
N GLN A 40 -1.75 -13.40 -9.49
CA GLN A 40 -1.37 -14.82 -9.37
C GLN A 40 -0.02 -14.99 -8.66
N ALA A 41 0.88 -14.02 -8.76
CA ALA A 41 2.15 -13.99 -8.03
C ALA A 41 2.01 -13.54 -6.56
N GLY A 42 0.80 -13.36 -6.05
CA GLY A 42 0.52 -13.00 -4.65
C GLY A 42 0.90 -11.58 -4.26
N LYS A 43 1.11 -10.67 -5.24
CA LYS A 43 1.57 -9.30 -4.96
C LYS A 43 0.55 -8.43 -4.23
N THR A 44 -0.69 -8.91 -4.10
CA THR A 44 -1.79 -8.22 -3.40
C THR A 44 -2.37 -9.05 -2.24
N ASP A 45 -1.66 -10.10 -1.81
CA ASP A 45 -2.06 -10.98 -0.69
C ASP A 45 -1.91 -10.29 0.67
N ALA A 46 -1.01 -9.33 0.77
CA ALA A 46 -0.77 -8.55 1.97
C ALA A 46 -0.88 -7.05 1.67
N ILE A 47 -1.40 -6.29 2.63
CA ILE A 47 -1.64 -4.84 2.50
C ILE A 47 -1.16 -4.16 3.77
N ILE A 48 -0.34 -3.12 3.60
CA ILE A 48 -0.05 -2.17 4.68
C ILE A 48 -0.84 -0.90 4.37
N ALA A 49 -1.91 -0.65 5.13
CA ALA A 49 -2.68 0.58 5.04
C ALA A 49 -2.11 1.59 6.04
N ILE A 50 -1.74 2.78 5.56
CA ILE A 50 -1.08 3.80 6.39
C ILE A 50 -1.92 5.07 6.36
N ASP A 51 -2.13 5.67 7.52
CA ASP A 51 -2.83 6.95 7.67
C ASP A 51 -1.83 8.09 7.53
N ILE A 52 -1.80 8.75 6.37
CA ILE A 52 -0.88 9.84 6.05
C ILE A 52 -1.62 10.92 5.26
N PRO A 53 -1.40 12.22 5.55
CA PRO A 53 -1.88 13.30 4.70
C PRO A 53 -1.36 13.17 3.27
N ILE A 54 -2.29 13.21 2.31
CA ILE A 54 -1.99 13.09 0.87
C ILE A 54 -1.02 14.18 0.38
N SER A 55 -0.95 15.33 1.07
CA SER A 55 -0.01 16.42 0.78
C SER A 55 1.46 16.04 0.92
N GLN A 56 1.78 14.91 1.57
CA GLN A 56 3.14 14.37 1.64
C GLN A 56 3.55 13.61 0.37
N PHE A 57 2.63 13.44 -0.58
CA PHE A 57 2.85 12.68 -1.81
C PHE A 57 2.50 13.51 -3.04
N SER A 58 3.16 13.21 -4.15
CA SER A 58 2.78 13.73 -5.46
C SER A 58 1.92 12.71 -6.18
N LYS A 59 0.81 13.18 -6.77
CA LYS A 59 0.04 12.36 -7.70
C LYS A 59 0.88 12.13 -8.95
N VAL A 60 1.03 10.86 -9.36
CA VAL A 60 1.69 10.53 -10.62
C VAL A 60 0.79 10.96 -11.79
N ASN A 61 1.38 11.53 -12.85
CA ASN A 61 0.67 11.85 -14.09
C ASN A 61 0.28 10.57 -14.85
N SER A 62 -0.84 9.96 -14.45
CA SER A 62 -1.41 8.74 -15.02
C SER A 62 -2.88 8.65 -14.62
N ASP A 63 -3.69 7.98 -15.43
CA ASP A 63 -5.10 7.69 -15.09
C ASP A 63 -5.27 6.75 -13.88
N ARG A 64 -4.16 6.16 -13.40
CA ARG A 64 -4.16 5.20 -12.29
C ARG A 64 -4.09 5.91 -10.96
N ASP A 65 -4.64 5.28 -9.94
CA ASP A 65 -4.60 5.79 -8.58
C ASP A 65 -3.24 5.59 -7.90
N ILE A 66 -2.20 6.26 -8.40
CA ILE A 66 -0.81 6.11 -7.94
C ILE A 66 -0.25 7.45 -7.45
N TYR A 67 0.42 7.38 -6.30
CA TYR A 67 1.11 8.47 -5.63
C TYR A 67 2.55 8.07 -5.36
N ILE A 68 3.45 9.05 -5.37
CA ILE A 68 4.88 8.86 -5.09
C ILE A 68 5.29 9.71 -3.89
N ALA A 69 5.96 9.08 -2.92
CA ALA A 69 6.77 9.78 -1.93
C ALA A 69 8.21 9.82 -2.43
N TYR A 70 8.78 11.02 -2.46
CA TYR A 70 10.19 11.20 -2.77
C TYR A 70 11.03 10.76 -1.56
N GLY A 71 11.91 9.79 -1.76
CA GLY A 71 12.74 9.21 -0.71
C GLY A 71 12.07 8.07 0.06
N ASN A 72 12.48 7.89 1.31
CA ASN A 72 12.05 6.76 2.14
C ASN A 72 10.77 7.07 2.91
N VAL A 73 9.86 6.10 2.96
CA VAL A 73 8.70 6.14 3.86
C VAL A 73 8.94 5.17 5.01
N THR A 74 8.92 5.68 6.24
CA THR A 74 9.06 4.88 7.45
C THR A 74 7.71 4.74 8.16
N LEU A 75 7.48 3.61 8.82
CA LEU A 75 6.24 3.35 9.58
C LEU A 75 6.32 3.78 11.05
N ALA A 76 7.52 4.14 11.53
CA ALA A 76 7.80 4.30 12.97
C ALA A 76 6.92 5.37 13.65
N ASP A 77 6.59 6.43 12.92
CA ASP A 77 5.79 7.57 13.38
C ASP A 77 4.36 7.56 12.83
N LYS A 78 3.94 6.48 12.15
CA LYS A 78 2.67 6.43 11.41
C LYS A 78 1.70 5.49 12.07
N LYS A 79 0.41 5.83 11.97
CA LYS A 79 -0.65 4.88 12.23
C LYS A 79 -0.79 3.99 10.99
N TYR A 80 -0.72 2.68 11.20
CA TYR A 80 -0.87 1.72 10.11
C TYR A 80 -1.55 0.45 10.57
N SER A 81 -2.12 -0.26 9.61
CA SER A 81 -2.69 -1.59 9.78
C SER A 81 -2.11 -2.52 8.73
N PHE A 82 -1.79 -3.75 9.13
CA PHE A 82 -1.37 -4.82 8.25
C PHE A 82 -2.52 -5.81 8.06
N TYR A 83 -2.83 -6.12 6.82
CA TYR A 83 -3.86 -7.07 6.43
C TYR A 83 -3.26 -8.21 5.62
N ILE A 84 -3.79 -9.41 5.83
CA ILE A 84 -3.56 -10.57 4.97
C ILE A 84 -4.91 -11.00 4.39
N ARG A 85 -4.93 -11.38 3.12
CA ARG A 85 -6.10 -11.91 2.43
C ARG A 85 -6.36 -13.36 2.86
N ASP A 86 -7.61 -13.69 3.17
CA ASP A 86 -8.03 -15.07 3.35
C ASP A 86 -8.21 -15.80 2.00
N VAL A 87 -8.57 -17.09 2.04
CA VAL A 87 -8.80 -17.92 0.84
C VAL A 87 -9.96 -17.43 -0.04
N TYR A 88 -10.80 -16.52 0.45
CA TYR A 88 -11.90 -15.90 -0.27
C TYR A 88 -11.55 -14.49 -0.77
N GLY A 89 -10.34 -14.00 -0.50
CA GLY A 89 -9.86 -12.68 -0.89
C GLY A 89 -10.30 -11.55 0.07
N ASN A 90 -10.87 -11.87 1.23
CA ASN A 90 -11.22 -10.87 2.24
C ASN A 90 -9.96 -10.42 2.97
N ALA A 91 -9.78 -9.10 3.12
CA ALA A 91 -8.67 -8.56 3.90
C ALA A 91 -8.96 -8.69 5.40
N ILE A 92 -8.18 -9.54 6.08
CA ILE A 92 -8.24 -9.72 7.53
C ILE A 92 -7.12 -8.93 8.17
N ILE A 93 -7.47 -8.05 9.11
CA ILE A 93 -6.47 -7.30 9.87
C ILE A 93 -5.69 -8.26 10.78
N GLN A 94 -4.37 -8.17 10.75
CA GLN A 94 -3.45 -8.99 11.54
C GLN A 94 -2.72 -8.17 12.60
N LEU A 95 -2.42 -6.91 12.27
CA LEU A 95 -1.72 -5.98 13.15
C LEU A 95 -2.32 -4.60 12.99
N GLN A 96 -2.54 -3.92 14.09
CA GLN A 96 -2.85 -2.49 14.10
C GLN A 96 -1.88 -1.74 15.01
N CYS A 97 -1.22 -0.75 14.46
CA CYS A 97 -0.31 0.12 15.19
C CYS A 97 -0.85 1.54 15.22
N ASN A 98 -1.04 2.06 16.44
CA ASN A 98 -1.38 3.46 16.66
C ASN A 98 -0.11 4.19 17.12
N SER A 99 0.32 5.20 16.35
CA SER A 99 1.36 6.12 16.82
C SER A 99 0.69 7.20 17.68
N HIS A 100 1.03 7.24 18.97
CA HIS A 100 0.80 8.45 19.77
C HIS A 100 2.01 9.37 19.57
N LEU A 101 1.75 10.66 19.33
CA LEU A 101 2.77 11.73 19.24
C LEU A 101 3.65 11.86 20.52
N SER A 102 3.40 11.04 21.56
CA SER A 102 4.25 10.88 22.73
C SER A 102 4.74 9.42 22.88
N SER A 103 5.93 9.18 22.35
CA SER A 103 6.94 8.17 22.73
C SER A 103 6.61 6.67 22.87
N ARG A 104 5.39 6.18 22.64
CA ARG A 104 5.13 4.73 22.54
C ARG A 104 4.12 4.41 21.42
N SER A 105 4.62 3.86 20.32
CA SER A 105 3.79 3.15 19.34
C SER A 105 3.25 1.88 19.99
N SER A 106 1.94 1.70 19.98
CA SER A 106 1.28 0.51 20.51
C SER A 106 0.73 -0.30 19.33
N CYS A 107 1.23 -1.52 19.20
CA CYS A 107 0.86 -2.45 18.15
C CYS A 107 0.12 -3.64 18.75
N TYR A 108 -1.05 -3.95 18.21
CA TYR A 108 -1.88 -5.07 18.64
C TYR A 108 -1.95 -6.10 17.52
N VAL A 109 -1.58 -7.34 17.83
CA VAL A 109 -1.90 -8.49 16.98
C VAL A 109 -3.34 -8.87 17.26
N LEU A 110 -4.14 -9.03 16.20
CA LEU A 110 -5.57 -9.28 16.27
C LEU A 110 -5.90 -10.73 15.88
#